data_AF-A0A7J4S5V6-F1
#
_entry.id   AF-A0A7J4S5V6-F1
#
_cell.length_a   1.000
_cell.length_b   1.000
_cell.length_c   1.000
_cell.angle_alpha   90.00
_cell.angle_beta   90.00
_cell.angle_gamma   90.00
#
_symmetry.space_group_name_H-M   'P 1'
#
loop_
_entity.id
_entity.type
_entity.pdbx_description
1 polymer ?
#
loop_
_entity_poly.entity_id
_entity_poly.type
_entity_poly.pdbx_seq_one_letter_code
_entity_poly.pdbx_strand_id
1 'polypeptide(L)'
;MTRTDGAKKGRIFTVELKSRAALRSASLSNGNQEGVLIEGTLGRLTSASFLDGVVLEVVGSEGVLRLDLQRQEIRGNAPRGRAGTGGGEDA
;
A
#
# COMPACT_ATOMS: atom_id res chain seq x y z
N MET A 1 -5.69 17.52 -32.80
CA MET A 1 -6.16 17.21 -31.42
C MET A 1 -4.96 16.75 -30.61
N THR A 2 -4.30 17.69 -29.95
CA THR A 2 -3.25 17.42 -28.97
C THR A 2 -3.92 16.75 -27.77
N ARG A 3 -3.67 15.46 -27.55
CA ARG A 3 -4.03 14.82 -26.29
C ARG A 3 -3.14 15.42 -25.22
N THR A 4 -3.69 16.38 -24.49
CA THR A 4 -3.11 16.92 -23.28
C THR A 4 -3.23 15.86 -22.20
N ASP A 5 -2.46 14.79 -22.33
CA ASP A 5 -2.20 13.91 -21.20
C ASP A 5 -1.22 14.68 -20.32
N GLY A 6 -1.76 15.44 -19.38
CA GLY A 6 -1.05 15.75 -18.16
C GLY A 6 -0.74 14.41 -17.49
N ALA A 7 0.31 13.74 -17.96
CA ALA A 7 0.70 12.42 -17.53
C ALA A 7 0.97 12.52 -16.03
N LYS A 8 -0.01 12.12 -15.21
CA LYS A 8 0.24 11.80 -13.82
C LYS A 8 1.35 10.76 -13.85
N LYS A 9 2.58 11.16 -13.48
CA LYS A 9 3.72 10.24 -13.40
C LYS A 9 3.25 9.02 -12.62
N GLY A 10 3.29 7.85 -13.27
CA GLY A 10 2.99 6.59 -12.59
C GLY A 10 3.89 6.46 -11.36
N ARG A 11 3.33 5.98 -10.25
CA ARG A 11 4.11 5.67 -9.05
C ARG A 11 4.73 4.30 -9.23
N ILE A 12 6.01 4.18 -8.89
CA ILE A 12 6.71 2.90 -8.96
C ILE A 12 6.61 2.22 -7.60
N PHE A 13 6.40 0.91 -7.62
CA PHE A 13 6.59 0.07 -6.45
C PHE A 13 7.51 -1.09 -6.79
N THR A 14 8.27 -1.56 -5.81
CA THR A 14 9.08 -2.76 -5.90
C THR A 14 8.87 -3.60 -4.65
N VAL A 15 8.81 -4.92 -4.83
CA VAL A 15 8.83 -5.88 -3.74
C VAL A 15 9.98 -6.85 -3.97
N GLU A 16 10.89 -6.93 -3.01
CA GLU A 16 12.00 -7.86 -3.01
C GLU A 16 11.76 -8.87 -1.90
N LEU A 17 11.60 -10.15 -2.26
CA LEU A 17 11.36 -11.24 -1.32
C LEU A 17 12.62 -12.09 -1.20
N LYS A 18 12.97 -12.49 0.02
CA LYS A 18 14.16 -13.31 0.30
C LYS A 18 14.06 -14.73 -0.25
N SER A 19 12.84 -15.23 -0.45
CA SER A 19 12.60 -16.56 -0.98
C SER A 19 11.28 -16.65 -1.75
N ARG A 20 11.16 -17.65 -2.62
CA ARG A 20 9.90 -17.97 -3.30
C ARG A 20 8.79 -18.38 -2.33
N ALA A 21 9.14 -18.93 -1.16
CA ALA A 21 8.15 -19.33 -0.15
C ALA A 21 7.43 -18.12 0.47
N ALA A 22 8.03 -16.92 0.42
CA ALA A 22 7.38 -15.68 0.84
C ALA A 22 6.38 -15.14 -0.21
N LEU A 23 6.40 -15.66 -1.44
CA LEU A 23 5.41 -15.35 -2.48
C LEU A 23 4.27 -16.36 -2.40
N ARG A 24 3.05 -15.87 -2.14
CA ARG A 24 1.85 -16.70 -2.08
C ARG A 24 1.26 -16.94 -3.47
N SER A 25 1.13 -15.89 -4.28
CA SER A 25 0.61 -15.98 -5.63
C SER A 25 1.09 -14.82 -6.51
N ALA A 26 1.21 -15.06 -7.80
CA ALA A 26 1.37 -14.02 -8.81
C ALA A 26 0.52 -14.40 -10.01
N SER A 27 -0.52 -13.61 -10.29
CA SER A 27 -1.43 -13.84 -11.41
C SER A 27 -1.45 -12.65 -12.34
N LEU A 28 -1.14 -12.91 -13.61
CA LEU A 28 -1.29 -11.99 -14.72
C LEU A 28 -2.56 -12.40 -15.47
N SER A 29 -3.59 -11.55 -15.40
CA SER A 29 -4.85 -11.84 -16.09
C SER A 29 -4.71 -11.45 -17.56
N ASN A 30 -4.89 -12.40 -18.47
CA ASN A 30 -4.81 -12.15 -19.92
C ASN A 30 -6.21 -11.99 -20.56
N GLY A 31 -7.22 -11.62 -19.77
CA GLY A 31 -8.63 -11.52 -20.19
C GLY A 31 -9.21 -10.11 -20.06
N ASN A 32 -10.53 -9.94 -20.23
CA ASN A 32 -11.23 -8.65 -20.25
C ASN A 32 -11.15 -7.80 -18.96
N GLN A 33 -10.50 -8.30 -17.91
CA GLN A 33 -10.11 -7.51 -16.74
C GLN A 33 -8.58 -7.56 -16.64
N GLU A 34 -7.93 -6.48 -17.10
CA GLU A 34 -6.47 -6.30 -17.07
C GLU A 34 -6.01 -6.02 -15.64
N GLY A 35 -5.98 -7.05 -14.81
CA GLY A 35 -5.47 -7.00 -13.44
C GLY A 35 -4.22 -7.85 -13.28
N VAL A 36 -3.21 -7.29 -12.61
CA VAL A 36 -2.07 -8.06 -12.09
C VAL A 36 -2.19 -8.10 -10.58
N LEU A 37 -2.18 -9.30 -10.00
CA LEU A 37 -2.16 -9.49 -8.54
C LEU A 37 -0.85 -10.18 -8.15
N ILE A 38 -0.13 -9.56 -7.22
CA ILE A 38 1.03 -10.14 -6.56
C ILE A 38 0.70 -10.21 -5.08
N GLU A 39 0.66 -11.42 -4.54
CA GLU A 39 0.37 -11.67 -3.14
C GLU A 39 1.54 -12.40 -2.47
N GLY A 40 1.98 -11.90 -1.33
CA GLY A 40 3.10 -12.44 -0.57
C GLY A 40 3.17 -11.83 0.82
N THR A 41 4.21 -12.16 1.56
CA THR A 41 4.45 -11.64 2.91
C THR A 41 5.85 -11.03 3.00
N LEU A 42 5.96 -9.87 3.65
CA LEU A 42 7.25 -9.34 4.09
C LEU A 42 7.71 -9.98 5.40
N GLY A 43 6.92 -10.87 6.00
CA GLY A 43 7.19 -11.44 7.32
C GLY A 43 6.90 -10.45 8.44
N ARG A 44 7.63 -10.56 9.57
CA ARG A 44 7.48 -9.63 10.70
C ARG A 44 8.04 -8.26 10.31
N LEU A 45 7.32 -7.18 10.64
CA LEU A 45 7.80 -5.82 10.40
C LEU A 45 9.06 -5.54 11.22
N THR A 46 10.11 -5.12 10.54
CA THR A 46 11.38 -4.69 11.16
C THR A 46 11.44 -3.17 11.22
N SER A 47 11.10 -2.48 10.13
CA SER A 47 11.04 -1.01 10.07
C SER A 47 10.12 -0.52 8.96
N ALA A 48 9.65 0.72 9.11
CA ALA A 48 8.98 1.47 8.04
C ALA A 48 9.45 2.93 8.09
N SER A 49 10.01 3.43 7.01
CA SER A 49 10.62 4.76 6.95
C SER A 49 10.49 5.39 5.57
N PHE A 50 10.51 6.72 5.53
CA PHE A 50 10.61 7.45 4.27
C PHE A 50 12.08 7.70 3.93
N LEU A 51 12.50 7.29 2.73
CA LEU A 51 13.79 7.64 2.14
C LEU A 51 13.62 8.95 1.37
N ASP A 52 14.44 9.96 1.72
CA ASP A 52 14.44 11.31 1.14
C ASP A 52 13.06 11.98 1.04
N GLY A 53 12.11 11.57 1.89
CA GLY A 53 10.73 12.10 1.93
C GLY A 53 9.85 11.71 0.73
N VAL A 54 10.35 10.88 -0.19
CA VAL A 54 9.70 10.59 -1.49
C VAL A 54 9.43 9.11 -1.74
N VAL A 55 10.09 8.21 -1.00
CA VAL A 55 9.87 6.76 -1.09
C VAL A 55 9.54 6.22 0.29
N LEU A 56 8.43 5.48 0.42
CA LEU A 56 8.15 4.68 1.60
C LEU A 56 8.86 3.33 1.45
N GLU A 57 9.77 3.03 2.36
CA GLU A 57 10.42 1.73 2.50
C GLU A 57 9.84 0.99 3.72
N VAL A 58 9.35 -0.22 3.49
CA VAL A 58 8.84 -1.14 4.53
C VAL A 58 9.71 -2.39 4.51
N VAL A 59 10.48 -2.59 5.58
CA VAL A 59 11.37 -3.73 5.74
C VAL A 59 10.73 -4.74 6.67
N GLY A 60 10.55 -5.97 6.21
CA GLY A 60 10.15 -7.10 7.03
C GLY A 60 11.20 -8.21 7.04
N SER A 61 10.97 -9.24 7.86
CA SER A 61 11.90 -10.35 8.01
C SER A 61 12.12 -11.16 6.73
N GLU A 62 11.17 -11.16 5.79
CA GLU A 62 11.16 -11.94 4.54
C GLU A 62 11.28 -11.08 3.27
N GLY A 63 11.35 -9.75 3.38
CA GLY A 63 11.46 -8.90 2.20
C GLY A 63 11.40 -7.40 2.48
N VAL A 64 11.47 -6.62 1.40
CA VAL A 64 11.37 -5.16 1.42
C VAL A 64 10.36 -4.70 0.36
N LEU A 65 9.43 -3.84 0.76
CA LEU A 65 8.53 -3.12 -0.15
C LEU A 65 8.99 -1.66 -0.23
N ARG A 66 9.16 -1.15 -1.44
CA ARG A 66 9.39 0.27 -1.71
C ARG A 66 8.29 0.81 -2.59
N LEU A 67 7.78 1.99 -2.26
CA LEU A 67 6.73 2.68 -3.00
C LEU A 67 7.07 4.16 -3.11
N ASP A 68 6.98 4.70 -4.32
CA ASP A 68 7.03 6.15 -4.56
C ASP A 68 5.79 6.80 -3.92
N LEU A 69 5.94 7.27 -2.69
CA LEU A 69 4.90 7.87 -1.88
C LEU A 69 5.49 8.99 -1.05
N GLN A 70 4.95 10.20 -1.19
CA GLN A 70 5.35 11.32 -0.35
C GLN A 70 4.62 11.28 0.99
N ARG A 71 5.28 11.73 2.04
CA ARG A 71 4.71 11.72 3.40
C ARG A 71 3.37 12.46 3.49
N GLN A 72 3.22 13.59 2.79
CA GLN A 72 1.97 14.35 2.77
C GLN A 72 0.81 13.65 2.06
N GLU A 73 1.07 12.60 1.27
CA GLU A 73 0.04 11.86 0.54
C GLU A 73 -0.65 10.82 1.43
N ILE A 74 -0.06 10.47 2.59
CA ILE A 74 -0.70 9.59 3.57
C ILE A 74 -1.78 10.36 4.32
N ARG A 75 -3.03 9.94 4.12
CA ARG A 75 -4.17 10.39 4.94
C ARG A 75 -4.41 9.35 6.03
N GLY A 76 -4.42 9.78 7.29
CA GLY A 76 -4.79 8.90 8.39
C GLY A 76 -6.25 8.47 8.25
N ASN A 77 -6.52 7.18 8.44
CA ASN A 77 -7.88 6.76 8.77
C ASN A 77 -8.16 7.26 10.18
N ALA A 78 -8.85 8.39 10.31
CA ALA A 78 -9.55 8.68 11.55
C ALA A 78 -10.44 7.46 11.85
N PRO A 79 -10.44 6.91 13.07
CA PRO A 79 -11.38 5.86 13.42
C PRO A 79 -12.77 6.39 13.08
N ARG A 80 -13.52 5.67 12.23
CA ARG A 80 -14.94 5.96 12.05
C ARG A 80 -15.55 5.84 13.44
N GLY A 81 -15.92 6.97 14.03
CA GLY A 81 -16.37 7.03 15.42
C GLY A 81 -17.45 5.97 15.65
N ARG A 82 -17.28 5.16 16.69
CA ARG A 82 -18.46 4.59 17.34
C ARG A 82 -19.29 5.78 17.77
N ALA A 83 -20.45 5.97 17.14
CA ALA A 83 -21.48 6.82 17.68
C ALA A 83 -21.74 6.32 19.11
N GLY A 84 -21.24 7.07 20.09
CA GLY A 84 -21.69 6.93 21.46
C GLY A 84 -23.12 7.45 21.46
N THR A 85 -24.08 6.55 21.35
CA THR A 85 -25.46 6.86 21.71
C THR A 85 -25.49 6.97 23.23
N GLY A 86 -25.19 8.17 23.73
CA GLY A 86 -25.69 8.60 25.02
C GLY A 86 -27.20 8.72 24.91
N GLY A 87 -27.93 7.68 25.32
CA GLY A 87 -29.23 7.84 25.95
C GLY A 87 -28.96 7.58 27.43
N GLY A 88 -29.03 8.59 28.29
CA GLY A 88 -30.29 9.24 28.62
C GLY A 88 -30.69 8.67 29.97
N GLU A 89 -30.04 9.19 31.01
CA GLU A 89 -30.40 8.99 32.40
C GLU A 89 -31.69 9.77 32.62
N ASP A 90 -32.82 9.06 32.70
CA ASP A 90 -34.11 9.55 33.20
C ASP A 90 -35.02 8.34 33.46
N ALA A 91 -35.00 7.83 34.70
CA ALA A 91 -36.13 7.24 35.45
C ALA A 91 -35.66 6.72 36.82
#